data_AF-A0A9J7EMQ9-F1
#
_entry.id   AF-A0A9J7EMQ9-F1
#
_cell.length_a   1.000
_cell.length_b   1.000
_cell.length_c   1.000
_cell.angle_alpha   90.00
_cell.angle_beta   90.00
_cell.angle_gamma   90.00
#
_symmetry.space_group_name_H-M   'P 1'
#
loop_
_entity.id
_entity.type
_entity.pdbx_description
1 polymer ?
#
loop_
_entity_poly.entity_id
_entity_poly.type
_entity_poly.pdbx_seq_one_letter_code
_entity_poly.pdbx_strand_id
1 'polypeptide(L)'
;MRNREWLCERAILAPTNEIVGQINERMMSHVQGDVVEYLSVHIIMDSEQVTSYPTEFLNSLELSGVPSHKLRLKVGVPVLLMRYLEAPRLCNGTRLQITQLGRNIIRAIIMTGIAKDEEVLIPRIPMIPTDLPFQFKRIQFPLKPAFAMTINKAQGQTLKVAGVNLEKNCFSHGQLYVACSRVSNPKNLHILSNNNKTANPTSTMSELTWSSISIHGYDVLASNRSDQPFRREWSDPAQQKQQMISEANCPAKSAD
;
A
#
# COMPACT_ATOMS: atom_id res chain seq x y z
N MET A 1 -15.92 -14.79 -0.88
CA MET A 1 -14.49 -14.64 -1.27
C MET A 1 -14.33 -14.94 -2.75
N ARG A 2 -14.42 -13.99 -3.68
CA ARG A 2 -14.44 -14.39 -5.11
C ARG A 2 -13.84 -13.45 -6.16
N ASN A 3 -12.84 -12.61 -5.86
CA ASN A 3 -12.05 -12.09 -7.00
C ASN A 3 -10.57 -11.80 -6.68
N ARG A 4 -9.76 -12.87 -6.76
CA ARG A 4 -8.28 -12.81 -6.70
C ARG A 4 -7.72 -11.93 -7.82
N GLU A 5 -8.20 -12.12 -9.04
CA GLU A 5 -7.74 -11.36 -10.21
C GLU A 5 -8.01 -9.86 -10.04
N TRP A 6 -9.17 -9.51 -9.47
CA TRP A 6 -9.50 -8.12 -9.18
C TRP A 6 -8.50 -7.45 -8.24
N LEU A 7 -8.02 -8.15 -7.20
CA LEU A 7 -6.99 -7.64 -6.28
C LEU A 7 -5.59 -7.59 -6.92
N CYS A 8 -5.25 -8.55 -7.79
CA CYS A 8 -3.95 -8.59 -8.47
C CYS A 8 -3.74 -7.39 -9.39
N GLU A 9 -4.82 -6.94 -10.02
CA GLU A 9 -4.79 -5.99 -11.12
C GLU A 9 -4.80 -4.52 -10.69
N ARG A 10 -5.03 -4.27 -9.39
CA ARG A 10 -5.33 -2.93 -8.88
C ARG A 10 -4.46 -2.58 -7.67
N ALA A 11 -4.09 -1.32 -7.55
CA ALA A 11 -3.47 -0.75 -6.37
C ALA A 11 -3.70 0.76 -6.30
N ILE A 12 -3.63 1.30 -5.08
CA ILE A 12 -3.51 2.74 -4.85
C ILE A 12 -2.03 3.11 -4.72
N LEU A 13 -1.61 4.15 -5.42
CA LEU A 13 -0.26 4.68 -5.41
C LEU A 13 -0.24 6.00 -4.67
N ALA A 14 0.70 6.16 -3.75
CA ALA A 14 0.90 7.41 -3.02
C ALA A 14 2.39 7.75 -2.92
N PRO A 15 2.76 9.03 -2.72
CA PRO A 15 4.17 9.41 -2.67
C PRO A 15 4.89 8.87 -1.43
N THR A 16 4.26 8.87 -0.25
CA THR A 16 4.92 8.54 1.03
C THR A 16 4.38 7.28 1.69
N ASN A 17 5.20 6.60 2.51
CA ASN A 17 4.78 5.43 3.28
C ASN A 17 3.70 5.76 4.31
N GLU A 18 3.69 6.99 4.85
CA GLU A 18 2.68 7.47 5.80
C GLU A 18 1.27 7.43 5.20
N ILE A 19 1.09 8.02 4.00
CA ILE A 19 -0.20 7.99 3.29
C ILE A 19 -0.60 6.56 2.95
N VAL A 20 0.37 5.75 2.48
CA VAL A 20 0.15 4.33 2.19
C VAL A 20 -0.35 3.58 3.44
N GLY A 21 0.22 3.86 4.61
CA GLY A 21 -0.21 3.32 5.89
C GLY A 21 -1.67 3.66 6.19
N GLN A 22 -2.01 4.95 6.15
CA GLN A 22 -3.37 5.45 6.40
C GLN A 22 -4.41 4.81 5.47
N ILE A 23 -4.11 4.73 4.16
CA ILE A 23 -4.99 4.11 3.18
C ILE A 23 -5.16 2.62 3.48
N ASN A 24 -4.06 1.89 3.72
CA ASN A 24 -4.12 0.46 4.00
C ASN A 24 -4.90 0.16 5.28
N GLU A 25 -4.71 0.93 6.35
CA GLU A 25 -5.48 0.77 7.59
C GLU A 25 -6.97 1.00 7.37
N ARG A 26 -7.32 2.07 6.64
CA ARG A 26 -8.70 2.36 6.29
C ARG A 26 -9.30 1.25 5.42
N MET A 27 -8.58 0.72 4.44
CA MET A 27 -9.07 -0.38 3.62
C MET A 27 -9.28 -1.65 4.46
N MET A 28 -8.33 -1.97 5.35
CA MET A 28 -8.44 -3.12 6.25
C MET A 28 -9.67 -3.08 7.16
N SER A 29 -10.13 -1.90 7.59
CA SER A 29 -11.32 -1.77 8.43
C SER A 29 -12.63 -2.03 7.68
N HIS A 30 -12.66 -1.81 6.36
CA HIS A 30 -13.86 -2.00 5.53
C HIS A 30 -13.96 -3.41 4.92
N VAL A 31 -12.83 -4.12 4.79
CA VAL A 31 -12.83 -5.48 4.26
C VAL A 31 -13.50 -6.43 5.25
N GLN A 32 -14.47 -7.23 4.81
CA GLN A 32 -15.10 -8.26 5.64
C GLN A 32 -14.11 -9.37 6.01
N GLY A 33 -14.33 -10.00 7.17
CA GLY A 33 -13.54 -11.14 7.66
C GLY A 33 -12.80 -10.84 8.95
N ASP A 34 -12.41 -11.91 9.65
CA ASP A 34 -11.81 -11.84 10.97
C ASP A 34 -10.37 -11.32 10.90
N VAL A 35 -10.08 -10.32 11.75
CA VAL A 35 -8.74 -9.80 11.93
C VAL A 35 -7.95 -10.78 12.80
N VAL A 36 -6.78 -11.18 12.32
CA VAL A 36 -5.75 -11.80 13.15
C VAL A 36 -4.65 -10.78 13.39
N GLU A 37 -4.34 -10.55 14.65
CA GLU A 37 -3.24 -9.68 15.07
C GLU A 37 -2.01 -10.51 15.45
N TYR A 38 -0.87 -10.14 14.89
CA TYR A 38 0.42 -10.75 15.18
C TYR A 38 1.33 -9.72 15.84
N LEU A 39 1.60 -9.93 17.13
CA LEU A 39 2.61 -9.15 17.85
C LEU A 39 4.01 -9.65 17.48
N SER A 40 4.92 -8.72 17.21
CA SER A 40 6.32 -9.05 16.99
C SER A 40 7.02 -9.36 18.31
N VAL A 41 8.13 -10.08 18.22
CA VAL A 41 9.07 -10.27 19.34
C VAL A 41 10.32 -9.45 19.04
N HIS A 42 10.86 -8.77 20.04
CA HIS A 42 12.08 -7.98 19.88
C HIS A 42 13.21 -8.56 20.71
N ILE A 43 14.42 -8.40 20.20
CA ILE A 43 15.67 -8.74 20.89
C ILE A 43 16.58 -7.51 20.77
N ILE A 44 17.01 -6.98 21.90
CA ILE A 44 18.11 -6.01 21.96
C ILE A 44 19.40 -6.82 21.88
N MET A 45 20.27 -6.51 20.91
CA MET A 45 21.47 -7.33 20.68
C MET A 45 22.64 -6.94 21.60
N ASP A 46 22.59 -5.74 22.19
CA ASP A 46 23.57 -5.27 23.17
C ASP A 46 23.02 -5.41 24.60
N SER A 47 23.63 -6.29 25.39
CA SER A 47 23.23 -6.57 26.77
C SER A 47 23.38 -5.36 27.70
N GLU A 48 24.29 -4.44 27.41
CA GLU A 48 24.53 -3.25 28.25
C GLU A 48 23.45 -2.17 28.06
N GLN A 49 22.70 -2.22 26.95
CA GLN A 49 21.65 -1.26 26.62
C GLN A 49 20.24 -1.81 26.84
N VAL A 50 20.09 -3.02 27.38
CA VAL A 50 18.78 -3.69 27.54
C VAL A 50 17.82 -2.87 28.41
N THR A 51 18.34 -2.20 29.44
CA THR A 51 17.55 -1.34 30.34
C THR A 51 17.36 0.08 29.81
N SER A 52 18.10 0.47 28.78
CA SER A 52 18.10 1.84 28.24
C SER A 52 16.89 2.14 27.36
N TYR A 53 16.21 1.10 26.85
CA TYR A 53 15.08 1.24 25.94
C TYR A 53 13.85 0.48 26.43
N PRO A 54 12.80 1.17 26.90
CA PRO A 54 11.54 0.54 27.29
C PRO A 54 10.91 -0.25 26.14
N THR A 55 10.21 -1.34 26.46
CA THR A 55 9.57 -2.20 25.44
C THR A 55 8.48 -1.44 24.68
N GLU A 56 7.78 -0.53 25.35
CA GLU A 56 6.76 0.35 24.78
C GLU A 56 7.35 1.25 23.69
N PHE A 57 8.55 1.79 23.93
CA PHE A 57 9.28 2.58 22.94
C PHE A 57 9.61 1.72 21.72
N LEU A 58 10.18 0.53 21.92
CA LEU A 58 10.53 -0.40 20.83
C LEU A 58 9.30 -0.88 20.03
N ASN A 59 8.17 -1.06 20.70
CA ASN A 59 6.88 -1.43 20.08
C ASN A 59 6.31 -0.28 19.24
N SER A 60 6.58 0.97 19.60
CA SER A 60 6.09 2.16 18.89
C SER A 60 6.88 2.50 17.62
N LEU A 61 8.06 1.91 17.43
CA LEU A 61 8.92 2.20 16.28
C LEU A 61 8.31 1.67 14.96
N GLU A 62 8.05 2.62 14.05
CA GLU A 62 7.70 2.39 12.65
C GLU A 62 8.94 2.61 11.77
N LEU A 63 9.57 1.51 11.38
CA LEU A 63 10.89 1.52 10.74
C LEU A 63 10.80 1.16 9.27
N SER A 64 11.58 1.83 8.44
CA SER A 64 11.65 1.51 7.01
C SER A 64 12.12 0.08 6.81
N GLY A 65 11.41 -0.67 5.96
CA GLY A 65 11.80 -2.03 5.63
C GLY A 65 11.60 -3.05 6.76
N VAL A 66 11.00 -2.71 7.89
CA VAL A 66 10.62 -3.67 8.93
C VAL A 66 9.12 -3.55 9.20
N PRO A 67 8.36 -4.65 9.25
CA PRO A 67 6.93 -4.60 9.59
C PRO A 67 6.68 -4.01 10.97
N SER A 68 5.51 -3.40 11.15
CA SER A 68 5.04 -2.88 12.44
C SER A 68 5.01 -3.97 13.52
N HIS A 69 5.11 -3.54 14.78
CA HIS A 69 4.99 -4.44 15.92
C HIS A 69 3.63 -5.14 15.93
N LYS A 70 2.56 -4.38 15.64
CA LYS A 70 1.19 -4.90 15.53
C LYS A 70 0.84 -5.13 14.06
N LEU A 71 1.02 -6.35 13.59
CA LEU A 71 0.66 -6.72 12.22
C LEU A 71 -0.75 -7.33 12.18
N ARG A 72 -1.71 -6.57 11.64
CA ARG A 72 -3.11 -6.98 11.48
C ARG A 72 -3.38 -7.48 10.07
N LEU A 73 -3.87 -8.70 9.93
CA LEU A 73 -4.12 -9.35 8.64
C LEU A 73 -5.51 -10.02 8.62
N LYS A 74 -6.05 -10.23 7.41
CA LYS A 74 -7.29 -10.95 7.14
C LYS A 74 -7.06 -11.93 6.00
N VAL A 75 -7.82 -13.04 5.95
CA VAL A 75 -7.77 -13.93 4.79
C VAL A 75 -8.33 -13.20 3.57
N GLY A 76 -7.69 -13.38 2.42
CA GLY A 76 -8.10 -12.83 1.13
C GLY A 76 -7.51 -11.46 0.80
N VAL A 77 -6.84 -10.77 1.74
CA VAL A 77 -6.27 -9.44 1.50
C VAL A 77 -4.93 -9.51 0.75
N PRO A 78 -4.62 -8.51 -0.08
CA PRO A 78 -3.31 -8.38 -0.69
C PRO A 78 -2.28 -7.89 0.34
N VAL A 79 -1.11 -8.51 0.32
CA VAL A 79 0.06 -8.10 1.09
C VAL A 79 1.30 -7.98 0.20
N LEU A 80 2.28 -7.21 0.65
CA LEU A 80 3.58 -7.06 0.01
C LEU A 80 4.64 -7.74 0.86
N LEU A 81 5.48 -8.56 0.22
CA LEU A 81 6.66 -9.12 0.86
C LEU A 81 7.72 -8.03 1.06
N MET A 82 8.25 -7.90 2.28
CA MET A 82 9.21 -6.86 2.67
C MET A 82 10.67 -7.32 2.65
N ARG A 83 10.91 -8.62 2.38
CA ARG A 83 12.24 -9.24 2.37
C ARG A 83 12.38 -10.17 1.18
N TYR A 84 13.63 -10.40 0.81
CA TYR A 84 13.97 -11.44 -0.13
C TYR A 84 14.01 -12.78 0.63
N LEU A 85 13.27 -13.77 0.14
CA LEU A 85 13.24 -15.12 0.72
C LEU A 85 13.81 -16.15 -0.26
N GLU A 86 13.46 -16.05 -1.55
CA GLU A 86 13.82 -17.05 -2.56
C GLU A 86 13.79 -16.41 -3.95
N ALA A 87 14.93 -16.15 -4.61
CA ALA A 87 14.88 -15.78 -6.03
C ALA A 87 14.55 -16.97 -6.91
N PRO A 88 13.91 -16.73 -8.06
CA PRO A 88 13.35 -15.44 -8.51
C PRO A 88 11.90 -15.19 -8.03
N ARG A 89 11.37 -16.08 -7.19
CA ARG A 89 9.95 -16.17 -6.78
C ARG A 89 9.51 -15.11 -5.75
N LEU A 90 10.21 -15.04 -4.62
CA LEU A 90 9.84 -14.30 -3.42
C LEU A 90 10.88 -13.22 -3.13
N CYS A 91 10.77 -12.12 -3.86
CA CYS A 91 11.60 -10.93 -3.73
C CYS A 91 10.89 -9.83 -2.94
N ASN A 92 11.65 -8.84 -2.47
CA ASN A 92 11.05 -7.64 -1.87
C ASN A 92 10.13 -6.95 -2.89
N GLY A 93 8.88 -6.74 -2.53
CA GLY A 93 7.86 -6.18 -3.42
C GLY A 93 6.95 -7.22 -4.07
N THR A 94 7.20 -8.52 -3.91
CA THR A 94 6.26 -9.54 -4.40
C THR A 94 4.91 -9.35 -3.72
N ARG A 95 3.84 -9.20 -4.52
CA ARG A 95 2.46 -9.13 -4.03
C ARG A 95 1.92 -10.54 -3.83
N LEU A 96 1.33 -10.77 -2.67
CA LEU A 96 0.75 -12.06 -2.28
C LEU A 96 -0.70 -11.85 -1.83
N GLN A 97 -1.56 -12.85 -2.03
CA GLN A 97 -2.89 -12.88 -1.43
C GLN A 97 -2.89 -13.90 -0.29
N ILE A 98 -3.29 -13.48 0.90
CA ILE A 98 -3.38 -14.40 2.05
C ILE A 98 -4.48 -15.43 1.82
N THR A 99 -4.16 -16.71 1.95
CA THR A 99 -5.13 -17.81 1.89
C THR A 99 -5.41 -18.41 3.25
N GLN A 100 -4.42 -18.42 4.15
CA GLN A 100 -4.58 -18.93 5.51
C GLN A 100 -3.69 -18.20 6.51
N LEU A 101 -4.24 -17.91 7.68
CA LEU A 101 -3.56 -17.26 8.80
C LEU A 101 -3.28 -18.30 9.90
N GLY A 102 -2.06 -18.81 9.96
CA GLY A 102 -1.59 -19.68 11.03
C GLY A 102 -0.82 -18.92 12.10
N ARG A 103 -0.55 -19.56 13.24
CA ARG A 103 0.18 -18.94 14.36
C ARG A 103 1.64 -18.59 13.99
N ASN A 104 2.32 -19.51 13.33
CA ASN A 104 3.76 -19.41 13.02
C ASN A 104 4.06 -19.31 11.52
N ILE A 105 3.11 -19.68 10.68
CA ILE A 105 3.23 -19.72 9.21
C ILE A 105 1.95 -19.13 8.62
N ILE A 106 2.11 -18.27 7.62
CA ILE A 106 1.01 -17.76 6.80
C ILE A 106 1.09 -18.43 5.43
N ARG A 107 -0.05 -18.91 4.92
CA ARG A 107 -0.16 -19.35 3.53
C ARG A 107 -0.62 -18.20 2.66
N ALA A 108 0.00 -18.04 1.51
CA ALA A 108 -0.38 -17.04 0.53
C ALA A 108 -0.12 -17.52 -0.88
N ILE A 109 -0.80 -16.91 -1.85
CA ILE A 109 -0.61 -17.17 -3.27
C ILE A 109 0.10 -15.97 -3.91
N ILE A 110 1.08 -16.22 -4.77
CA ILE A 110 1.78 -15.18 -5.53
C ILE A 110 0.83 -14.57 -6.57
N MET A 111 0.68 -13.24 -6.55
CA MET A 111 -0.30 -12.54 -7.38
C MET A 111 0.22 -12.13 -8.76
N THR A 112 1.54 -11.95 -8.89
CA THR A 112 2.18 -11.40 -10.09
C THR A 112 3.56 -12.02 -10.35
N GLY A 113 4.08 -11.88 -11.57
CA GLY A 113 5.42 -12.37 -11.95
C GLY A 113 5.42 -13.79 -12.50
N ILE A 114 6.63 -14.34 -12.66
CA ILE A 114 6.86 -15.65 -13.30
C ILE A 114 6.28 -16.84 -12.52
N ALA A 115 6.09 -16.68 -11.21
CA ALA A 115 5.59 -17.71 -10.31
C ALA A 115 4.16 -17.40 -9.84
N LYS A 116 3.41 -16.66 -10.64
CA LYS A 116 2.02 -16.32 -10.35
C LYS A 116 1.22 -17.59 -10.10
N ASP A 117 0.28 -17.50 -9.17
CA ASP A 117 -0.66 -18.56 -8.76
C ASP A 117 -0.05 -19.70 -7.93
N GLU A 118 1.25 -19.67 -7.67
CA GLU A 118 1.91 -20.61 -6.76
C GLU A 118 1.61 -20.30 -5.29
N GLU A 119 1.36 -21.34 -4.48
CA GLU A 119 1.24 -21.23 -3.03
C GLU A 119 2.62 -21.16 -2.37
N VAL A 120 2.74 -20.30 -1.36
CA VAL A 120 3.95 -20.10 -0.56
C VAL A 120 3.63 -20.06 0.92
N LEU A 121 4.61 -20.50 1.71
CA LEU A 121 4.58 -20.46 3.17
C LEU A 121 5.50 -19.34 3.65
N ILE A 122 4.95 -18.39 4.38
CA ILE A 122 5.68 -17.24 4.90
C ILE A 122 5.87 -17.43 6.41
N PRO A 123 7.10 -17.71 6.89
CA PRO A 123 7.39 -17.78 8.31
C PRO A 123 7.67 -16.39 8.90
N ARG A 124 7.70 -16.31 10.23
CA ARG A 124 8.31 -15.17 10.92
C ARG A 124 9.83 -15.22 10.75
N ILE A 125 10.44 -14.09 10.43
CA ILE A 125 11.89 -13.98 10.29
C ILE A 125 12.42 -12.84 11.16
N PRO A 126 13.67 -12.94 11.64
CA PRO A 126 14.34 -11.82 12.27
C PRO A 126 14.74 -10.75 11.25
N MET A 127 14.53 -9.48 11.60
CA MET A 127 14.92 -8.32 10.81
C MET A 127 15.64 -7.31 11.70
N ILE A 128 16.80 -6.86 11.25
CA ILE A 128 17.61 -5.83 11.90
C ILE A 128 17.48 -4.56 11.05
N PRO A 129 16.89 -3.47 11.57
CA PRO A 129 16.93 -2.17 10.92
C PRO A 129 18.34 -1.59 10.99
N THR A 130 18.74 -0.88 9.94
CA THR A 130 20.06 -0.24 9.84
C THR A 130 20.08 1.22 10.30
N ASP A 131 18.89 1.82 10.47
CA ASP A 131 18.73 3.27 10.58
C ASP A 131 18.55 3.73 12.04
N LEU A 132 19.01 2.93 13.00
CA LEU A 132 18.91 3.21 14.44
C LEU A 132 20.30 3.32 15.08
N PRO A 133 20.46 4.17 16.11
CA PRO A 133 21.75 4.32 16.81
C PRO A 133 22.07 3.14 17.75
N PHE A 134 21.26 2.07 17.74
CA PHE A 134 21.41 0.89 18.58
C PHE A 134 21.03 -0.39 17.81
N GLN A 135 21.53 -1.53 18.27
CA GLN A 135 21.30 -2.83 17.63
C GLN A 135 19.97 -3.44 18.09
N PHE A 136 18.99 -3.43 17.18
CA PHE A 136 17.63 -3.90 17.41
C PHE A 136 17.24 -4.99 16.42
N LYS A 137 16.62 -6.06 16.91
CA LYS A 137 16.14 -7.17 16.08
C LYS A 137 14.66 -7.40 16.32
N ARG A 138 13.85 -7.31 15.27
CA ARG A 138 12.40 -7.60 15.29
C ARG A 138 12.11 -8.91 14.57
N ILE A 139 11.49 -9.87 15.26
CA ILE A 139 11.01 -11.13 14.70
C ILE A 139 9.52 -10.97 14.37
N GLN A 140 9.20 -11.00 13.08
CA GLN A 140 7.83 -10.82 12.57
C GLN A 140 7.68 -11.45 11.18
N PHE A 141 6.45 -11.68 10.72
CA PHE A 141 6.20 -12.00 9.33
C PHE A 141 6.64 -10.83 8.44
N PRO A 142 7.44 -11.05 7.38
CA PRO A 142 7.95 -9.98 6.51
C PRO A 142 6.87 -9.49 5.54
N LEU A 143 5.68 -9.17 6.03
CA LEU A 143 4.50 -8.81 5.25
C LEU A 143 3.96 -7.45 5.70
N LYS A 144 3.35 -6.73 4.76
CA LYS A 144 2.51 -5.56 5.03
C LYS A 144 1.26 -5.57 4.14
N PRO A 145 0.10 -5.08 4.61
CA PRO A 145 -1.05 -4.86 3.74
C PRO A 145 -0.70 -4.04 2.49
N ALA A 146 -1.31 -4.36 1.36
CA ALA A 146 -0.93 -3.83 0.04
C ALA A 146 -2.13 -3.51 -0.86
N PHE A 147 -3.15 -2.86 -0.29
CA PHE A 147 -4.17 -2.14 -1.08
C PHE A 147 -3.56 -0.88 -1.70
N ALA A 148 -2.69 -0.23 -0.94
CA ALA A 148 -1.85 0.88 -1.37
C ALA A 148 -0.36 0.52 -1.28
N MET A 149 0.44 1.13 -2.15
CA MET A 149 1.90 1.10 -2.11
C MET A 149 2.48 2.45 -2.56
N THR A 150 3.77 2.67 -2.28
CA THR A 150 4.41 3.91 -2.72
C THR A 150 4.64 3.88 -4.23
N ILE A 151 4.63 5.04 -4.87
CA ILE A 151 4.98 5.20 -6.30
C ILE A 151 6.34 4.55 -6.60
N ASN A 152 7.34 4.81 -5.75
CA ASN A 152 8.67 4.22 -5.89
C ASN A 152 8.64 2.68 -5.85
N LYS A 153 7.78 2.07 -5.02
CA LYS A 153 7.64 0.61 -4.95
C LYS A 153 6.88 0.02 -6.13
N ALA A 154 6.01 0.79 -6.77
CA ALA A 154 5.31 0.39 -7.98
C ALA A 154 6.19 0.50 -9.25
N GLN A 155 7.36 1.14 -9.17
CA GLN A 155 8.26 1.25 -10.31
C GLN A 155 8.64 -0.15 -10.85
N GLY A 156 8.56 -0.31 -12.16
CA GLY A 156 8.76 -1.61 -12.83
C GLY A 156 7.55 -2.55 -12.81
N GLN A 157 6.49 -2.24 -12.06
CA GLN A 157 5.25 -3.03 -12.05
C GLN A 157 4.24 -2.48 -13.07
N THR A 158 3.41 -3.37 -13.63
CA THR A 158 2.26 -3.01 -14.47
C THR A 158 0.98 -3.34 -13.73
N LEU A 159 0.05 -2.39 -13.67
CA LEU A 159 -1.27 -2.51 -13.05
C LEU A 159 -2.34 -2.33 -14.14
N LYS A 160 -3.44 -3.09 -14.07
CA LYS A 160 -4.56 -2.85 -15.00
C LYS A 160 -5.39 -1.64 -14.60
N VAL A 161 -5.47 -1.33 -13.30
CA VAL A 161 -6.11 -0.14 -12.75
C VAL A 161 -5.24 0.44 -11.64
N ALA A 162 -5.07 1.76 -11.60
CA ALA A 162 -4.38 2.42 -10.51
C ALA A 162 -5.14 3.67 -10.06
N GLY A 163 -5.29 3.82 -8.75
CA GLY A 163 -5.57 5.11 -8.13
C GLY A 163 -4.26 5.79 -7.76
N VAL A 164 -4.08 7.08 -8.03
CA VAL A 164 -2.92 7.87 -7.58
C VAL A 164 -3.43 8.92 -6.61
N ASN A 165 -3.03 8.82 -5.34
CA ASN A 165 -3.32 9.82 -4.32
C ASN A 165 -2.17 10.84 -4.26
N LEU A 166 -2.48 12.08 -4.64
CA LEU A 166 -1.61 13.27 -4.64
C LEU A 166 -2.13 14.34 -3.66
N GLU A 167 -2.84 13.96 -2.59
CA GLU A 167 -3.23 14.90 -1.53
C GLU A 167 -2.00 15.53 -0.86
N LYS A 168 -0.86 14.81 -0.85
CA LYS A 168 0.49 15.38 -0.69
C LYS A 168 1.21 15.36 -2.03
N ASN A 169 2.01 16.39 -2.29
CA ASN A 169 2.78 16.52 -3.52
C ASN A 169 3.83 15.39 -3.66
N CYS A 170 4.09 14.99 -4.91
CA CYS A 170 5.31 14.23 -5.24
C CYS A 170 6.54 15.06 -4.85
N PHE A 171 7.54 14.42 -4.28
CA PHE A 171 8.73 15.09 -3.75
C PHE A 171 9.97 14.90 -4.63
N SER A 172 9.90 14.02 -5.63
CA SER A 172 10.97 13.83 -6.60
C SER A 172 10.49 14.03 -8.03
N HIS A 173 11.40 14.52 -8.87
CA HIS A 173 11.14 14.64 -10.30
C HIS A 173 10.81 13.27 -10.91
N GLY A 174 9.86 13.23 -11.84
CA GLY A 174 9.43 12.01 -12.51
C GLY A 174 8.52 11.06 -11.69
N GLN A 175 8.26 11.30 -10.40
CA GLN A 175 7.38 10.42 -9.60
C GLN A 175 5.96 10.33 -10.18
N LEU A 176 5.38 11.45 -10.58
CA LEU A 176 4.05 11.45 -11.20
C LEU A 176 4.05 10.66 -12.51
N TYR A 177 5.09 10.82 -13.33
CA TYR A 177 5.26 10.04 -14.55
C TYR A 177 5.37 8.53 -14.25
N VAL A 178 6.14 8.16 -13.22
CA VAL A 178 6.22 6.76 -12.77
C VAL A 178 4.84 6.25 -12.38
N ALA A 179 4.05 7.02 -11.62
CA ALA A 179 2.70 6.63 -11.23
C ALA A 179 1.77 6.43 -12.44
N CYS A 180 1.71 7.40 -13.35
CA CYS A 180 0.85 7.38 -14.53
C CYS A 180 1.24 6.27 -15.52
N SER A 181 2.54 5.96 -15.63
CA SER A 181 3.04 4.89 -16.50
C SER A 181 2.76 3.47 -15.98
N ARG A 182 2.23 3.32 -14.76
CA ARG A 182 1.88 1.99 -14.23
C ARG A 182 0.66 1.38 -14.92
N VAL A 183 -0.15 2.18 -15.61
CA VAL A 183 -1.40 1.74 -16.26
C VAL A 183 -1.31 1.97 -17.77
N SER A 184 -1.58 0.92 -18.54
CA SER A 184 -1.56 0.98 -20.01
C SER A 184 -2.74 1.79 -20.58
N ASN A 185 -3.94 1.59 -20.04
CA ASN A 185 -5.16 2.28 -20.49
C ASN A 185 -5.45 3.52 -19.62
N PRO A 186 -5.45 4.75 -20.18
CA PRO A 186 -5.75 5.98 -19.43
C PRO A 186 -7.09 5.95 -18.67
N LYS A 187 -8.10 5.24 -19.21
CA LYS A 187 -9.43 5.12 -18.57
C LYS A 187 -9.40 4.38 -17.22
N ASN A 188 -8.33 3.64 -16.96
CA ASN A 188 -8.14 2.88 -15.73
C ASN A 188 -7.17 3.58 -14.75
N LEU A 189 -6.81 4.83 -15.03
CA LEU A 189 -6.01 5.67 -14.15
C LEU A 189 -6.92 6.72 -13.49
N HIS A 190 -6.94 6.73 -12.16
CA HIS A 190 -7.74 7.67 -11.38
C HIS A 190 -6.80 8.50 -10.50
N ILE A 191 -6.85 9.83 -10.59
CA ILE A 191 -5.96 10.71 -9.83
C ILE A 191 -6.78 11.53 -8.83
N LEU A 192 -6.44 11.42 -7.55
CA LEU A 192 -6.94 12.27 -6.48
C LEU A 192 -5.92 13.37 -6.20
N SER A 193 -6.30 14.64 -6.33
CA SER A 193 -5.46 15.79 -6.04
C SER A 193 -6.21 16.80 -5.18
N ASN A 194 -5.50 17.49 -4.28
CA ASN A 194 -6.02 18.60 -3.49
C ASN A 194 -6.10 19.88 -4.33
N ASN A 195 -6.94 19.91 -5.36
CA ASN A 195 -7.29 21.17 -6.03
C ASN A 195 -8.36 21.91 -5.22
N ASN A 196 -7.97 22.45 -4.05
CA ASN A 196 -8.75 23.43 -3.29
C ASN A 196 -7.81 24.54 -2.80
N LYS A 197 -7.29 25.37 -3.71
CA LYS A 197 -6.91 26.76 -3.39
C LYS A 197 -8.14 27.67 -3.52
N THR A 198 -9.22 27.35 -2.81
CA THR A 198 -10.26 28.26 -2.30
C THR A 198 -11.29 27.46 -1.50
N ALA A 199 -11.56 27.93 -0.28
CA ALA A 199 -12.66 27.57 0.64
C ALA A 199 -12.65 26.20 1.39
N ASN A 200 -12.41 26.34 2.71
CA ASN A 200 -12.80 25.54 3.88
C ASN A 200 -12.21 24.12 4.10
N PRO A 201 -11.65 23.85 5.31
CA PRO A 201 -10.96 22.61 5.64
C PRO A 201 -11.92 21.53 6.14
N THR A 202 -12.79 21.00 5.28
CA THR A 202 -13.52 19.76 5.59
C THR A 202 -13.90 19.05 4.30
N SER A 203 -13.02 18.22 3.75
CA SER A 203 -13.41 17.31 2.67
C SER A 203 -12.59 16.02 2.69
N THR A 204 -13.28 14.99 3.16
CA THR A 204 -12.91 13.57 3.21
C THR A 204 -12.77 13.00 1.79
N MET A 205 -11.77 12.15 1.58
CA MET A 205 -11.59 11.33 0.36
C MET A 205 -12.93 10.68 -0.06
N SER A 206 -13.51 11.18 -1.15
CA SER A 206 -14.91 10.98 -1.54
C SER A 206 -15.18 9.57 -2.10
N GLU A 207 -16.44 9.13 -1.98
CA GLU A 207 -17.04 7.84 -2.40
C GLU A 207 -16.71 7.37 -3.83
N LEU A 208 -16.12 8.22 -4.69
CA LEU A 208 -15.80 7.88 -6.08
C LEU A 208 -14.43 7.21 -6.26
N THR A 209 -13.47 7.44 -5.34
CA THR A 209 -12.27 6.60 -5.22
C THR A 209 -12.65 5.20 -4.70
N TRP A 210 -13.66 5.15 -3.83
CA TRP A 210 -14.30 3.93 -3.37
C TRP A 210 -15.05 3.20 -4.48
N SER A 211 -15.70 3.87 -5.43
CA SER A 211 -16.48 3.22 -6.51
C SER A 211 -15.65 2.82 -7.74
N SER A 212 -14.50 3.46 -7.99
CA SER A 212 -13.63 3.13 -9.14
C SER A 212 -12.58 2.07 -8.80
N ILE A 213 -12.16 2.03 -7.54
CA ILE A 213 -11.39 0.94 -6.90
C ILE A 213 -12.36 0.07 -6.07
N SER A 214 -13.66 0.12 -6.38
CA SER A 214 -14.66 -0.59 -5.59
C SER A 214 -14.44 -2.07 -5.69
N ILE A 215 -14.31 -2.63 -4.50
CA ILE A 215 -14.45 -4.02 -4.16
C ILE A 215 -15.91 -4.47 -4.43
N HIS A 216 -16.53 -4.08 -5.55
CA HIS A 216 -17.88 -4.53 -5.95
C HIS A 216 -17.93 -6.05 -6.19
N GLY A 217 -16.77 -6.71 -6.25
CA GLY A 217 -16.64 -8.18 -6.21
C GLY A 217 -16.67 -8.81 -4.80
N TYR A 218 -16.80 -8.01 -3.73
CA TYR A 218 -16.99 -8.47 -2.35
C TYR A 218 -18.20 -7.79 -1.66
N ASP A 219 -19.21 -7.35 -2.42
CA ASP A 219 -20.41 -6.75 -1.84
C ASP A 219 -21.45 -7.82 -1.47
N VAL A 220 -21.82 -7.89 -0.19
CA VAL A 220 -23.20 -7.65 0.27
C VAL A 220 -23.10 -7.08 1.70
N LEU A 221 -23.43 -5.79 1.87
CA LEU A 221 -24.39 -5.25 2.84
C LEU A 221 -24.23 -3.71 2.89
N ALA A 222 -24.81 -3.04 1.90
CA ALA A 222 -25.32 -1.68 2.04
C ALA A 222 -26.59 -1.52 1.18
N SER A 223 -27.50 -2.50 1.27
CA SER A 223 -28.89 -2.28 0.85
C SER A 223 -29.59 -1.49 1.95
N ASN A 224 -30.11 -0.32 1.58
CA ASN A 224 -31.03 0.55 2.31
C ASN A 224 -30.40 1.49 3.33
N ARG A 225 -29.99 2.67 2.84
CA ARG A 225 -30.47 3.96 3.39
C ARG A 225 -30.44 5.00 2.28
N SER A 226 -31.63 5.48 1.95
CA SER A 226 -31.86 6.74 1.25
C SER A 226 -31.18 7.86 2.02
N ASP A 227 -30.11 8.43 1.49
CA ASP A 227 -29.65 9.81 1.71
C ASP A 227 -28.37 10.04 0.88
N GLN A 228 -28.53 10.61 -0.33
CA GLN A 228 -27.43 11.25 -1.05
C GLN A 228 -27.24 12.66 -0.50
N PRO A 229 -25.98 13.15 -0.37
CA PRO A 229 -25.66 14.31 -1.20
C PRO A 229 -24.18 14.44 -1.65
N PHE A 230 -23.98 15.28 -2.68
CA PHE A 230 -22.74 15.90 -3.19
C PHE A 230 -21.84 15.13 -4.17
N ARG A 231 -22.14 15.36 -5.45
CA ARG A 231 -21.32 15.02 -6.63
C ARG A 231 -20.30 16.15 -6.86
N ARG A 232 -18.99 15.86 -6.84
CA ARG A 232 -17.97 16.71 -7.50
C ARG A 232 -17.65 16.09 -8.86
N GLU A 233 -17.63 16.91 -9.91
CA GLU A 233 -17.29 16.48 -11.27
C GLU A 233 -15.77 16.26 -11.41
N TRP A 234 -15.42 15.19 -12.13
CA TRP A 234 -14.04 14.85 -12.51
C TRP A 234 -13.71 15.51 -13.85
N SER A 235 -12.47 15.96 -14.03
CA SER A 235 -11.97 16.44 -15.33
C SER A 235 -11.68 15.27 -16.28
N ASP A 236 -11.76 15.50 -17.60
CA ASP A 236 -11.55 14.48 -18.64
C ASP A 236 -10.16 13.78 -18.51
N PRO A 237 -10.12 12.45 -18.27
CA PRO A 237 -8.88 11.69 -18.07
C PRO A 237 -7.92 11.69 -19.27
N ALA A 238 -8.42 11.86 -20.49
CA ALA A 238 -7.60 11.90 -21.70
C ALA A 238 -6.86 13.24 -21.80
N GLN A 239 -7.57 14.35 -21.56
CA GLN A 239 -6.97 15.70 -21.55
C GLN A 239 -5.92 15.85 -20.46
N GLN A 240 -6.15 15.32 -19.25
CA GLN A 240 -5.15 15.36 -18.17
C GLN A 240 -3.89 14.56 -18.49
N LYS A 241 -4.00 13.37 -19.11
CA LYS A 241 -2.81 12.59 -19.49
C LYS A 241 -2.00 13.31 -20.56
N GLN A 242 -2.64 13.91 -21.57
CA GLN A 242 -1.95 14.71 -22.59
C GLN A 242 -1.29 15.97 -21.98
N GLN A 243 -2.02 16.71 -21.15
CA GLN A 243 -1.54 17.94 -20.51
C GLN A 243 -0.39 17.66 -19.53
N MET A 244 -0.46 16.57 -18.77
CA MET A 244 0.59 16.20 -17.82
C MET A 244 1.82 15.56 -18.50
N ILE A 245 1.66 14.90 -19.65
CA ILE A 245 2.80 14.51 -20.51
C ILE A 245 3.50 15.77 -21.06
N SER A 246 2.75 16.81 -21.42
CA SER A 246 3.37 18.07 -21.85
C SER A 246 4.05 18.84 -20.71
N GLU A 247 3.48 18.85 -19.50
CA GLU A 247 4.08 19.51 -18.33
C GLU A 247 5.31 18.75 -17.79
N ALA A 248 5.33 17.42 -17.90
CA ALA A 248 6.49 16.59 -17.55
C ALA A 248 7.66 16.72 -18.55
N ASN A 249 7.40 17.19 -19.78
CA ASN A 249 8.41 17.44 -20.81
C ASN A 249 8.86 18.91 -20.89
N CYS A 250 8.35 19.80 -20.04
CA CYS A 250 8.86 21.17 -19.97
C CYS A 250 10.23 21.19 -19.27
N PRO A 251 11.29 21.75 -19.89
CA PRO A 251 12.56 21.95 -19.20
C PRO A 251 12.33 22.86 -17.99
N ALA A 252 12.90 22.49 -16.85
CA ALA A 252 12.86 23.28 -15.63
C ALA A 252 13.27 24.72 -15.97
N LYS A 253 12.39 25.69 -15.72
CA LYS A 253 12.80 27.10 -15.74
C LYS A 253 13.87 27.26 -14.68
N SER A 254 15.08 27.62 -15.11
CA SER A 254 16.16 28.09 -14.25
C SER A 254 15.61 29.23 -13.40
N ALA A 255 15.67 29.07 -12.08
CA ALA A 255 15.52 30.17 -11.16
C ALA A 255 16.89 30.85 -11.05
N ASP A 256 16.95 32.10 -11.52
CA ASP A 256 17.97 33.08 -11.14
C ASP A 256 17.82 33.44 -9.65
#